data_AF-A0A6G3WL15-F1
#
_entry.id   AF-A0A6G3WL15-F1
#
_cell.length_a   1.000
_cell.length_b   1.000
_cell.length_c   1.000
_cell.angle_alpha   90.00
_cell.angle_beta   90.00
_cell.angle_gamma   90.00
#
_symmetry.space_group_name_H-M   'P 1'
#
loop_
_entity.id
_entity.type
_entity.pdbx_description
1 polymer ?
#
loop_
_entity_poly.entity_id
_entity_poly.type
_entity_poly.pdbx_seq_one_letter_code
_entity_poly.pdbx_strand_id
1 'polypeptide(L)'
;MATPHVAGAAAIVRQAHPDWTAQQIKAALVSSARTTGKVAGADQTGAGVLDVAAAVDQQVVSAPAVQAGSYAWPQDASDRTTVEVPFTNTGGSDLTLRPTVSGVRGNDGSRITSGVLKLKERTVTVPAGATVKVPLQVDPTARLKDAQYGAVTGRILATGGGAHVSVPVT
;
A
#
# COMPACT_ATOMS: atom_id res chain seq x y z
N MET A 1 -2.85 -18.03 -15.76
CA MET A 1 -1.78 -17.34 -16.52
C MET A 1 -1.08 -16.20 -15.74
N ALA A 2 -1.69 -15.52 -14.76
CA ALA A 2 -1.00 -14.44 -14.02
C ALA A 2 0.14 -14.95 -13.11
N THR A 3 -0.08 -16.04 -12.36
CA THR A 3 0.92 -16.62 -11.44
C THR A 3 2.30 -16.88 -12.06
N PRO A 4 2.43 -17.53 -13.25
CA PRO A 4 3.74 -17.73 -13.86
C PRO A 4 4.44 -16.42 -14.27
N HIS A 5 3.71 -15.34 -14.59
CA HIS A 5 4.33 -14.04 -14.87
C HIS A 5 4.94 -13.44 -13.59
N VAL A 6 4.23 -13.52 -12.46
CA VAL A 6 4.76 -13.05 -11.18
C VAL A 6 5.96 -13.90 -10.73
N ALA A 7 5.93 -15.22 -10.96
CA ALA A 7 7.08 -16.08 -10.68
C ALA A 7 8.30 -15.72 -11.54
N GLY A 8 8.12 -15.47 -12.83
CA GLY A 8 9.19 -15.01 -13.71
C GLY A 8 9.76 -13.64 -13.31
N ALA A 9 8.89 -12.70 -12.92
CA ALA A 9 9.32 -11.41 -12.41
C ALA A 9 10.12 -11.53 -11.10
N ALA A 10 9.70 -12.40 -10.18
CA ALA A 10 10.45 -12.66 -8.96
C ALA A 10 11.85 -13.23 -9.25
N ALA A 11 11.98 -14.10 -10.26
CA ALA A 11 13.28 -14.60 -10.71
C ALA A 11 14.17 -13.48 -11.28
N ILE A 12 13.61 -12.57 -12.08
CA ILE A 12 14.34 -11.39 -12.61
C ILE A 12 14.82 -10.49 -11.46
N VAL A 13 13.95 -10.17 -10.50
CA VAL A 13 14.33 -9.35 -9.34
C VAL A 13 15.41 -10.05 -8.50
N ARG A 14 15.31 -11.38 -8.30
CA ARG A 14 16.34 -12.17 -7.59
C ARG A 14 17.68 -12.20 -8.33
N GLN A 15 17.68 -12.12 -9.65
CA GLN A 15 18.89 -12.05 -10.45
C GLN A 15 19.56 -10.68 -10.34
N ALA A 16 18.77 -9.60 -10.34
CA ALA A 16 19.28 -8.24 -10.15
C ALA A 16 19.76 -7.98 -8.71
N HIS A 17 19.10 -8.59 -7.72
CA HIS A 17 19.39 -8.45 -6.29
C HIS A 17 19.69 -9.81 -5.65
N PRO A 18 20.89 -10.36 -5.85
CA PRO A 18 21.18 -11.73 -5.46
C PRO A 18 21.21 -11.96 -3.94
N ASP A 19 21.33 -10.91 -3.16
CA ASP A 19 21.38 -10.98 -1.70
C ASP A 19 20.00 -10.77 -1.05
N TRP A 20 18.97 -10.47 -1.84
CA TRP A 20 17.62 -10.25 -1.31
C TRP A 20 16.93 -11.55 -0.91
N THR A 21 16.26 -11.49 0.24
CA THR A 21 15.34 -12.50 0.72
C THR A 21 14.06 -12.55 -0.13
N ALA A 22 13.32 -13.65 -0.05
CA ALA A 22 12.03 -13.79 -0.71
C ALA A 22 11.02 -12.70 -0.28
N GLN A 23 11.07 -12.29 1.00
CA GLN A 23 10.24 -11.23 1.55
C GLN A 23 10.57 -9.87 0.94
N GLN A 24 11.86 -9.54 0.75
CA GLN A 24 12.28 -8.30 0.08
C GLN A 24 11.86 -8.28 -1.39
N ILE A 25 12.02 -9.40 -2.10
CA ILE A 25 11.56 -9.54 -3.49
C ILE A 25 10.04 -9.33 -3.59
N LYS A 26 9.27 -9.97 -2.71
CA LYS A 26 7.82 -9.75 -2.63
C LYS A 26 7.50 -8.28 -2.35
N ALA A 27 8.18 -7.66 -1.39
CA ALA A 27 7.96 -6.26 -1.03
C ALA A 27 8.24 -5.33 -2.22
N ALA A 28 9.31 -5.55 -2.99
CA ALA A 28 9.64 -4.78 -4.18
C ALA A 28 8.59 -4.92 -5.28
N LEU A 29 8.18 -6.16 -5.61
CA LEU A 29 7.15 -6.44 -6.63
C LEU A 29 5.79 -5.81 -6.28
N VAL A 30 5.43 -5.81 -4.99
CA VAL A 30 4.17 -5.26 -4.53
C VAL A 30 4.23 -3.74 -4.45
N SER A 31 5.32 -3.18 -3.91
CA SER A 31 5.50 -1.74 -3.76
C SER A 31 5.56 -1.02 -5.11
N SER A 32 6.23 -1.61 -6.10
CA SER A 32 6.39 -1.05 -7.44
C SER A 32 5.16 -1.23 -8.35
N ALA A 33 4.09 -1.86 -7.87
CA ALA A 33 2.93 -2.17 -8.70
C ALA A 33 2.30 -0.88 -9.26
N ARG A 34 2.12 -0.84 -10.58
CA ARG A 34 1.53 0.30 -11.28
C ARG A 34 0.04 0.43 -10.95
N THR A 35 -0.36 1.63 -10.56
CA THR A 35 -1.77 1.97 -10.22
C THR A 35 -2.40 3.01 -11.15
N THR A 36 -1.69 3.44 -12.19
CA THR A 36 -2.18 4.37 -13.20
C THR A 36 -2.95 3.67 -14.33
N GLY A 37 -3.93 4.36 -14.90
CA GLY A 37 -4.80 3.82 -15.97
C GLY A 37 -6.01 3.06 -15.44
N LYS A 38 -6.52 2.11 -16.23
CA LYS A 38 -7.66 1.25 -15.84
C LYS A 38 -7.20 0.14 -14.90
N VAL A 39 -6.99 0.49 -13.62
CA VAL A 39 -6.68 -0.46 -12.54
C VAL A 39 -7.87 -0.52 -11.58
N ALA A 40 -8.31 -1.74 -11.24
CA ALA A 40 -9.43 -1.96 -10.35
C ALA A 40 -9.09 -1.63 -8.88
N GLY A 41 -10.08 -1.78 -7.99
CA GLY A 41 -9.88 -1.61 -6.55
C GLY A 41 -8.85 -2.58 -5.97
N ALA A 42 -8.41 -2.29 -4.74
CA ALA A 42 -7.43 -3.12 -4.03
C ALA A 42 -7.96 -4.53 -3.72
N ASP A 43 -9.27 -4.66 -3.54
CA ASP A 43 -10.01 -5.92 -3.45
C ASP A 43 -9.81 -6.84 -4.66
N GLN A 44 -9.67 -6.28 -5.87
CA GLN A 44 -9.53 -7.05 -7.11
C GLN A 44 -8.09 -7.20 -7.58
N THR A 45 -7.24 -6.20 -7.30
CA THR A 45 -5.89 -6.11 -7.88
C THR A 45 -4.79 -5.95 -6.84
N GLY A 46 -5.09 -6.03 -5.55
CA GLY A 46 -4.10 -5.88 -4.48
C GLY A 46 -3.36 -4.55 -4.59
N ALA A 47 -2.04 -4.57 -4.72
CA ALA A 47 -1.25 -3.35 -4.90
C ALA A 47 -1.35 -2.71 -6.30
N GLY A 48 -1.82 -3.43 -7.31
CA GLY A 48 -1.93 -2.94 -8.68
C GLY A 48 -1.43 -3.94 -9.72
N VAL A 49 -1.00 -3.43 -10.86
CA VAL A 49 -0.48 -4.25 -11.97
C VAL A 49 1.04 -4.39 -11.84
N LEU A 50 1.55 -5.62 -12.02
CA LEU A 50 2.99 -5.93 -11.99
C LEU A 50 3.78 -5.00 -12.92
N ASP A 51 4.87 -4.44 -12.40
CA ASP A 51 5.86 -3.66 -13.15
C ASP A 51 7.28 -4.18 -12.80
N VAL A 52 7.84 -5.00 -13.69
CA VAL A 52 9.11 -5.71 -13.41
C VAL A 52 10.29 -4.76 -13.42
N ALA A 53 10.28 -3.77 -14.32
CA ALA A 53 11.36 -2.79 -14.41
C ALA A 53 11.39 -1.93 -13.15
N ALA A 54 10.23 -1.42 -12.73
CA ALA A 54 10.13 -0.67 -11.48
C ALA A 54 10.52 -1.51 -10.26
N ALA A 55 10.17 -2.80 -10.22
CA ALA A 55 10.55 -3.69 -9.12
C ALA A 55 12.06 -3.90 -8.98
N VAL A 56 12.79 -3.95 -10.11
CA VAL A 56 14.25 -4.08 -10.12
C VAL A 56 14.90 -2.81 -9.57
N ASP A 57 14.38 -1.63 -9.91
CA ASP A 57 14.97 -0.35 -9.47
C ASP A 57 14.35 0.18 -8.15
N GLN A 58 13.51 -0.61 -7.48
CA GLN A 58 12.74 -0.15 -6.32
C GLN A 58 13.64 0.14 -5.12
N GLN A 59 13.75 1.43 -4.75
CA GLN A 59 14.55 1.88 -3.61
C GLN A 59 13.76 2.01 -2.30
N VAL A 60 12.46 2.22 -2.36
CA VAL A 60 11.62 2.29 -1.14
C VAL A 60 10.55 1.22 -1.21
N VAL A 61 10.49 0.35 -0.22
CA VAL A 61 9.47 -0.69 -0.11
C VAL A 61 8.59 -0.45 1.10
N SER A 62 7.42 -1.08 1.11
CA SER A 62 6.51 -1.08 2.26
C SER A 62 6.01 -2.50 2.53
N ALA A 63 5.16 -2.65 3.55
CA ALA A 63 4.49 -3.91 3.83
C ALA A 63 3.68 -4.37 2.60
N PRO A 64 3.71 -5.66 2.22
CA PRO A 64 2.94 -6.15 1.07
C PRO A 64 1.42 -5.97 1.18
N ALA A 65 0.92 -5.78 2.40
CA ALA A 65 -0.44 -5.37 2.72
C ALA A 65 -0.46 -4.81 4.14
N VAL A 66 -1.38 -3.89 4.42
CA VAL A 66 -1.64 -3.36 5.76
C VAL A 66 -3.08 -3.69 6.15
N GLN A 67 -3.25 -4.35 7.29
CA GLN A 67 -4.57 -4.59 7.87
C GLN A 67 -4.95 -3.42 8.76
N ALA A 68 -5.96 -2.64 8.35
CA ALA A 68 -6.49 -1.50 9.07
C ALA A 68 -7.31 -1.93 10.30
N GLY A 69 -7.95 -3.09 10.27
CA GLY A 69 -8.63 -3.68 11.42
C GLY A 69 -9.84 -4.52 11.06
N SER A 70 -10.60 -4.90 12.09
CA SER A 70 -11.93 -5.49 11.97
C SER A 70 -12.75 -4.99 13.15
N TYR A 71 -13.96 -4.51 12.89
CA TYR A 71 -14.77 -3.77 13.86
C TYR A 71 -16.18 -4.32 13.91
N ALA A 72 -16.59 -4.83 15.07
CA ALA A 72 -17.93 -5.36 15.27
C ALA A 72 -18.98 -4.24 15.24
N TRP A 73 -20.17 -4.55 14.73
CA TRP A 73 -21.30 -3.62 14.83
C TRP A 73 -21.97 -3.73 16.21
N PRO A 74 -22.45 -2.63 16.82
CA PRO A 74 -22.32 -1.23 16.37
C PRO A 74 -20.94 -0.64 16.73
N GLN A 75 -20.39 0.21 15.85
CA GLN A 75 -19.13 0.91 16.13
C GLN A 75 -19.35 2.25 16.83
N ASP A 76 -18.40 2.63 17.69
CA ASP A 76 -18.35 3.92 18.35
C ASP A 76 -16.94 4.54 18.36
N ALA A 77 -16.81 5.73 18.96
CA ALA A 77 -15.56 6.49 18.92
C ALA A 77 -14.37 5.77 19.61
N SER A 78 -14.64 4.82 20.50
CA SER A 78 -13.62 4.00 21.16
C SER A 78 -12.99 2.95 20.23
N ASP A 79 -13.65 2.62 19.11
CA ASP A 79 -13.13 1.70 18.08
C ASP A 79 -12.10 2.36 17.16
N ARG A 80 -11.86 3.67 17.28
CA ARG A 80 -10.88 4.36 16.43
C ARG A 80 -9.48 3.89 16.75
N THR A 81 -8.77 3.44 15.72
CA THR A 81 -7.39 2.96 15.86
C THR A 81 -6.42 3.73 14.96
N THR A 82 -5.13 3.48 15.15
CA THR A 82 -4.08 3.91 14.24
C THR A 82 -3.20 2.71 13.93
N VAL A 83 -2.95 2.48 12.65
CA VAL A 83 -2.07 1.42 12.16
C VAL A 83 -0.84 2.05 11.53
N GLU A 84 0.32 1.46 11.82
CA GLU A 84 1.60 1.94 11.33
C GLU A 84 1.92 1.35 9.95
N VAL A 85 2.19 2.22 8.98
CA VAL A 85 2.53 1.83 7.60
C VAL A 85 4.03 2.01 7.42
N PRO A 86 4.82 0.93 7.37
CA PRO A 86 6.27 1.04 7.29
C PRO A 86 6.71 1.39 5.86
N PHE A 87 7.65 2.32 5.73
CA PHE A 87 8.38 2.61 4.50
C PHE A 87 9.87 2.40 4.76
N THR A 88 10.49 1.46 4.06
CA THR A 88 11.90 1.10 4.19
C THR A 88 12.65 1.55 2.96
N ASN A 89 13.65 2.42 3.13
CA ASN A 89 14.54 2.84 2.05
C ASN A 89 15.77 1.93 2.01
N THR A 90 15.88 1.15 0.94
CA THR A 90 17.01 0.24 0.66
C THR A 90 18.11 0.91 -0.18
N GLY A 91 17.90 2.17 -0.61
CA GLY A 91 18.87 2.96 -1.35
C GLY A 91 19.94 3.60 -0.46
N GLY A 92 20.93 4.21 -1.12
CA GLY A 92 22.08 4.87 -0.48
C GLY A 92 21.89 6.36 -0.15
N SER A 93 20.71 6.93 -0.41
CA SER A 93 20.41 8.34 -0.15
C SER A 93 19.01 8.52 0.42
N ASP A 94 18.82 9.57 1.19
CA ASP A 94 17.52 9.92 1.76
C ASP A 94 16.49 10.20 0.66
N LEU A 95 15.28 9.68 0.83
CA LEU A 95 14.18 9.88 -0.12
C LEU A 95 12.98 10.50 0.60
N THR A 96 12.43 11.55 0.00
CA THR A 96 11.22 12.19 0.50
C THR A 96 10.03 11.80 -0.36
N LEU A 97 9.03 11.17 0.25
CA LEU A 97 7.82 10.67 -0.37
C LEU A 97 6.59 11.49 0.05
N ARG A 98 5.58 11.50 -0.81
CA ARG A 98 4.26 12.10 -0.56
C ARG A 98 3.20 10.99 -0.51
N PRO A 99 2.92 10.42 0.67
CA PRO A 99 1.94 9.36 0.82
C PRO A 99 0.51 9.94 0.79
N THR A 100 -0.40 9.21 0.15
CA THR A 100 -1.81 9.57 -0.01
C THR A 100 -2.68 8.33 0.09
N VAL A 101 -3.87 8.45 0.68
CA VAL A 101 -4.88 7.40 0.62
C VAL A 101 -5.63 7.54 -0.71
N SER A 102 -5.78 6.44 -1.44
CA SER A 102 -6.40 6.41 -2.76
C SER A 102 -7.32 5.21 -2.93
N GLY A 103 -8.36 5.39 -3.74
CA GLY A 103 -9.21 4.29 -4.20
C GLY A 103 -9.99 3.57 -3.09
N VAL A 104 -10.38 4.27 -2.02
CA VAL A 104 -11.15 3.67 -0.93
C VAL A 104 -12.54 3.27 -1.41
N ARG A 105 -12.89 1.99 -1.24
CA ARG A 105 -14.14 1.38 -1.69
C ARG A 105 -14.78 0.56 -0.59
N GLY A 106 -16.11 0.56 -0.56
CA GLY A 106 -16.89 -0.30 0.32
C GLY A 106 -17.12 -1.68 -0.28
N ASN A 107 -17.91 -2.48 0.42
CA ASN A 107 -18.18 -3.87 0.07
C ASN A 107 -18.88 -4.03 -1.30
N ASP A 108 -19.70 -3.05 -1.69
CA ASP A 108 -20.34 -2.97 -3.01
C ASP A 108 -19.40 -2.49 -4.15
N GLY A 109 -18.13 -2.22 -3.84
CA GLY A 109 -17.16 -1.68 -4.78
C GLY A 109 -17.33 -0.20 -5.09
N SER A 110 -18.34 0.47 -4.53
CA SER A 110 -18.55 1.91 -4.72
C SER A 110 -17.51 2.72 -3.93
N ARG A 111 -17.20 3.93 -4.42
CA ARG A 111 -16.21 4.81 -3.78
C ARG A 111 -16.74 5.32 -2.44
N ILE A 112 -15.94 5.18 -1.38
CA ILE A 112 -16.17 5.83 -0.10
C ILE A 112 -15.51 7.21 -0.14
N THR A 113 -16.25 8.23 0.28
CA THR A 113 -15.78 9.63 0.33
C THR A 113 -15.68 10.17 1.76
N SER A 114 -16.19 9.41 2.74
CA SER A 114 -15.99 9.72 4.15
C SER A 114 -14.55 9.38 4.56
N GLY A 115 -14.10 10.01 5.65
CA GLY A 115 -12.72 9.93 6.11
C GLY A 115 -12.40 8.68 6.93
N VAL A 116 -12.81 7.49 6.46
CA VAL A 116 -12.58 6.20 7.16
C VAL A 116 -11.08 5.88 7.29
N LEU A 117 -10.27 6.25 6.30
CA LEU A 117 -8.82 6.11 6.31
C LEU A 117 -8.16 7.47 6.13
N LYS A 118 -7.27 7.86 7.03
CA LYS A 118 -6.55 9.14 6.97
C LYS A 118 -5.09 8.97 7.35
N LEU A 119 -4.19 9.47 6.52
CA LEU A 119 -2.79 9.65 6.89
C LEU A 119 -2.61 10.99 7.61
N LYS A 120 -1.88 11.00 8.73
CA LYS A 120 -1.54 12.26 9.40
C LYS A 120 -0.47 13.05 8.63
N GLU A 121 0.46 12.32 8.04
CA GLU A 121 1.60 12.88 7.32
C GLU A 121 1.30 12.99 5.82
N ARG A 122 1.63 14.14 5.24
CA ARG A 122 1.52 14.38 3.79
C ARG A 122 2.86 14.32 3.09
N THR A 123 3.94 14.23 3.85
CA THR A 123 5.31 14.14 3.38
C THR A 123 6.09 13.38 4.43
N VAL A 124 6.87 12.39 3.98
CA VAL A 124 7.70 11.55 4.84
C VAL A 124 9.08 11.47 4.22
N THR A 125 10.12 11.77 4.99
CA THR A 125 11.51 11.54 4.59
C THR A 125 11.96 10.23 5.19
N VAL A 126 12.42 9.31 4.35
CA VAL A 126 12.93 8.00 4.73
C VAL A 126 14.43 8.00 4.51
N PRO A 127 15.25 8.08 5.59
CA PRO A 127 16.70 8.09 5.44
C PRO A 127 17.22 6.82 4.77
N ALA A 128 18.39 6.91 4.14
CA ALA A 128 19.06 5.75 3.54
C ALA A 128 19.19 4.59 4.55
N GLY A 129 18.82 3.38 4.15
CA GLY A 129 18.89 2.17 4.99
C GLY A 129 17.90 2.14 6.17
N ALA A 130 17.04 3.14 6.33
CA ALA A 130 16.13 3.26 7.46
C ALA A 130 14.69 2.84 7.11
N THR A 131 13.92 2.57 8.16
CA THR A 131 12.47 2.41 8.07
C THR A 131 11.77 3.50 8.87
N VAL A 132 10.81 4.18 8.25
CA VAL A 132 9.92 5.15 8.90
C VAL A 132 8.51 4.59 8.89
N LYS A 133 7.80 4.75 10.01
CA LYS A 133 6.41 4.31 10.15
C LYS A 133 5.49 5.51 10.04
N VAL A 134 4.57 5.46 9.08
CA VAL A 134 3.58 6.51 8.86
C VAL A 134 2.25 6.09 9.47
N PRO A 135 1.67 6.89 10.38
CA PRO A 135 0.42 6.53 11.04
C PRO A 135 -0.79 6.72 10.10
N LEU A 136 -1.53 5.63 9.91
CA LEU A 136 -2.83 5.57 9.25
C LEU A 136 -3.93 5.50 10.30
N GLN A 137 -4.70 6.58 10.45
CA GLN A 137 -5.89 6.59 11.30
C GLN A 137 -7.03 5.85 10.61
N VAL A 138 -7.73 5.04 11.40
CA VAL A 138 -8.91 4.28 10.98
C VAL A 138 -10.09 4.74 11.82
N ASP A 139 -11.11 5.27 11.17
CA ASP A 139 -12.35 5.72 11.81
C ASP A 139 -13.53 4.85 11.37
N PRO A 140 -13.83 3.75 12.10
CA PRO A 140 -14.90 2.85 11.73
C PRO A 140 -16.30 3.44 11.96
N THR A 141 -16.39 4.60 12.62
CA THR A 141 -17.64 5.38 12.78
C THR A 141 -17.92 6.31 11.61
N ALA A 142 -16.99 6.44 10.65
CA ALA A 142 -17.18 7.29 9.49
C ALA A 142 -18.43 6.86 8.72
N ARG A 143 -19.29 7.83 8.39
CA ARG A 143 -20.56 7.54 7.71
C ARG A 143 -20.33 6.85 6.37
N LEU A 144 -20.96 5.69 6.20
CA LEU A 144 -21.01 4.94 4.96
C LEU A 144 -22.46 4.89 4.43
N LYS A 145 -22.63 4.55 3.16
CA LYS A 145 -23.94 4.14 2.63
C LYS A 145 -24.21 2.69 3.04
N ASP A 146 -25.48 2.30 3.14
CA ASP A 146 -25.87 0.96 3.59
C ASP A 146 -25.18 -0.18 2.81
N ALA A 147 -25.07 -0.05 1.49
CA ALA A 147 -24.41 -1.05 0.65
C ALA A 147 -22.86 -1.07 0.77
N GLN A 148 -22.25 -0.05 1.38
CA GLN A 148 -20.80 0.05 1.54
C GLN A 148 -20.28 -0.69 2.77
N TYR A 149 -21.15 -1.02 3.73
CA TYR A 149 -20.77 -1.77 4.94
C TYR A 149 -20.29 -3.18 4.59
N GLY A 150 -19.29 -3.66 5.33
CA GLY A 150 -18.54 -4.89 5.04
C GLY A 150 -17.07 -4.57 4.85
N ALA A 151 -16.43 -5.21 3.86
CA ALA A 151 -15.02 -4.95 3.57
C ALA A 151 -14.82 -3.52 3.04
N VAL A 152 -13.91 -2.76 3.67
CA VAL A 152 -13.46 -1.46 3.18
C VAL A 152 -12.03 -1.62 2.72
N THR A 153 -11.76 -1.38 1.44
CA THR A 153 -10.42 -1.56 0.87
C THR A 153 -9.92 -0.27 0.24
N GLY A 154 -8.61 -0.10 0.18
CA GLY A 154 -7.98 1.05 -0.45
C GLY A 154 -6.50 0.83 -0.71
N ARG A 155 -5.80 1.90 -1.08
CA ARG A 155 -4.35 1.91 -1.19
C ARG A 155 -3.76 3.13 -0.51
N ILE A 156 -2.56 2.96 0.01
CA ILE A 156 -1.65 4.09 0.25
C ILE A 156 -0.70 4.14 -0.95
N LEU A 157 -0.66 5.30 -1.61
CA LEU A 157 0.25 5.58 -2.71
C LEU A 157 1.25 6.63 -2.25
N ALA A 158 2.54 6.33 -2.32
CA ALA A 158 3.61 7.28 -2.01
C ALA A 158 4.47 7.51 -3.25
N THR A 159 4.78 8.77 -3.54
CA THR A 159 5.62 9.15 -4.69
C THR A 159 6.65 10.18 -4.30
N GLY A 160 7.84 10.13 -4.89
CA GLY A 160 8.90 11.11 -4.67
C GLY A 160 10.29 10.58 -5.03
N GLY A 161 11.17 11.47 -5.50
CA GLY A 161 12.54 11.09 -5.89
C GLY A 161 12.60 10.01 -6.99
N GLY A 162 11.59 9.94 -7.87
CA GLY A 162 11.45 8.89 -8.89
C GLY A 162 10.82 7.59 -8.39
N ALA A 163 10.71 7.39 -7.07
CA ALA A 163 10.06 6.22 -6.49
C ALA A 163 8.52 6.33 -6.50
N HIS A 164 7.87 5.18 -6.66
CA HIS A 164 6.43 4.97 -6.46
C HIS A 164 6.26 3.75 -5.56
N VAL A 165 5.41 3.87 -4.55
CA VAL A 165 5.10 2.81 -3.59
C VAL A 165 3.59 2.65 -3.48
N SER A 166 3.11 1.44 -3.70
CA SER A 166 1.72 1.04 -3.52
C SER A 166 1.58 0.06 -2.36
N VAL A 167 0.64 0.36 -1.45
CA VAL A 167 0.34 -0.47 -0.28
C VAL A 167 -1.16 -0.73 -0.25
N PRO A 168 -1.63 -1.97 -0.49
CA PRO A 168 -3.04 -2.29 -0.33
C PRO A 168 -3.40 -2.28 1.16
N VAL A 169 -4.59 -1.75 1.44
CA VAL A 169 -5.15 -1.63 2.79
C VAL A 169 -6.54 -2.29 2.81
N THR A 170 -6.80 -3.08 3.84
CA THR A 170 -8.07 -3.78 4.10
C THR A 170 -8.47 -3.65 5.55
#